data_AF-A0A2T3FW02-F1
#
_entry.id   AF-A0A2T3FW02-F1
#
_cell.length_a   1.000
_cell.length_b   1.000
_cell.length_c   1.000
_cell.angle_alpha   90.00
_cell.angle_beta   90.00
_cell.angle_gamma   90.00
#
_symmetry.space_group_name_H-M   'P 1'
#
loop_
_entity.id
_entity.type
_entity.pdbx_description
1 polymer ?
#
loop_
_entity_poly.entity_id
_entity_poly.type
_entity_poly.pdbx_seq_one_letter_code
_entity_poly.pdbx_strand_id
1 'polypeptide(L)'
;MLEKKIIDNGITYQLVGEIYYPVILGVQLPLGFYGSKRANYLIEHNKIHFTNEYSHNRFHTEMFCFNCYCEQLFQKLFFECLDNYPKLTNKQIKEVQKQLKEYILNKYVLQPREVIYNGKELEITK
;
A
#
# COMPACT_ATOMS: atom_id res chain seq x y z
N MET A 1 -17.17 0.04 2.96
CA MET A 1 -16.48 -0.34 4.21
C MET A 1 -16.57 0.85 5.15
N LEU A 2 -17.11 0.67 6.36
CA LEU A 2 -17.08 1.71 7.40
C LEU A 2 -15.61 1.93 7.78
N GLU A 3 -15.07 3.11 7.44
CA GLU A 3 -13.73 3.52 7.86
C GLU A 3 -13.70 3.56 9.39
N LYS A 4 -13.06 2.57 10.03
CA LYS A 4 -12.86 2.59 11.47
C LYS A 4 -11.91 3.73 11.79
N LYS A 5 -12.44 4.79 12.39
CA LYS A 5 -11.67 5.94 12.86
C LYS A 5 -11.63 5.92 14.38
N ILE A 6 -10.47 6.18 14.94
CA ILE A 6 -10.29 6.40 16.38
C ILE A 6 -9.73 7.81 16.58
N ILE A 7 -10.06 8.42 17.71
CA ILE A 7 -9.49 9.70 18.13
C ILE A 7 -8.73 9.44 19.41
N ASP A 8 -7.44 9.75 19.41
CA ASP A 8 -6.58 9.66 20.59
C ASP A 8 -5.80 10.96 20.75
N ASN A 9 -5.89 11.56 21.94
CA ASN A 9 -5.27 12.85 22.27
C ASN A 9 -5.50 13.97 21.23
N GLY A 10 -6.70 14.02 20.64
CA GLY A 10 -7.07 15.01 19.63
C GLY A 10 -6.55 14.72 18.22
N ILE A 11 -5.80 13.62 18.01
CA ILE A 11 -5.36 13.15 16.70
C ILE A 11 -6.36 12.10 16.21
N THR A 12 -6.86 12.28 14.99
CA THR A 12 -7.69 11.28 14.34
C THR A 12 -6.80 10.26 13.63
N TYR A 13 -7.13 8.99 13.75
CA TYR A 13 -6.48 7.90 13.04
C TYR A 13 -7.50 7.13 12.21
N GLN A 14 -7.08 6.69 11.03
CA GLN A 14 -7.85 5.83 10.14
C GLN A 14 -7.19 4.45 10.08
N LEU A 15 -8.00 3.41 10.27
CA LEU A 15 -7.55 2.04 10.04
C LEU A 15 -7.33 1.83 8.54
N VAL A 16 -6.10 1.48 8.16
CA VAL A 16 -5.73 1.04 6.82
C VAL A 16 -5.13 -0.34 6.96
N GLY A 17 -5.91 -1.35 6.59
CA GLY A 17 -5.53 -2.76 6.73
C GLY A 17 -5.60 -3.14 8.19
N GLU A 18 -4.45 -3.50 8.77
CA GLU A 18 -4.35 -3.88 10.18
C GLU A 18 -3.75 -2.76 11.06
N ILE A 19 -3.39 -1.62 10.48
CA ILE A 19 -2.67 -0.54 11.17
C ILE A 19 -3.44 0.78 11.13
N TYR A 20 -3.45 1.51 12.25
CA TYR A 20 -3.99 2.86 12.33
C TYR A 20 -2.95 3.90 11.88
N TYR A 21 -3.30 4.71 10.88
CA TYR A 21 -2.48 5.82 10.39
C TYR A 21 -3.10 7.16 10.78
N PRO A 22 -2.29 8.17 11.15
CA PRO A 22 -2.82 9.49 11.49
C PRO A 22 -3.46 10.15 10.27
N VAL A 23 -4.61 10.79 10.49
CA VAL A 23 -5.31 11.62 9.51
C VAL A 23 -4.95 13.06 9.80
N ILE A 24 -4.25 13.70 8.87
CA ILE A 24 -3.92 15.13 8.95
C ILE A 24 -4.93 15.88 8.08
N LEU A 25 -5.84 16.60 8.72
CA LEU A 25 -6.88 17.36 8.01
C LEU A 25 -6.25 18.40 7.08
N GLY A 26 -6.73 18.45 5.83
CA GLY A 26 -6.26 19.40 4.83
C GLY A 26 -4.89 19.09 4.22
N VAL A 27 -4.26 17.96 4.58
CA VAL A 27 -2.94 17.58 4.06
C VAL A 27 -3.02 16.20 3.40
N GLN A 28 -2.47 16.10 2.20
CA GLN A 28 -2.21 14.81 1.55
C GLN A 28 -0.91 14.23 2.07
N LEU A 29 -0.97 13.03 2.67
CA LEU A 29 0.21 12.31 3.10
C LEU A 29 1.04 11.84 1.89
N PRO A 30 2.37 11.70 1.97
CA PRO A 30 3.15 11.22 0.84
C PRO A 30 2.74 9.79 0.44
N LEU A 31 2.60 9.55 -0.87
CA LEU A 31 2.19 8.24 -1.42
C LEU A 31 3.17 7.09 -1.17
N GLY A 32 4.37 7.37 -0.69
CA GLY A 32 5.41 6.35 -0.52
C GLY A 32 5.86 5.73 -1.84
N PHE A 33 6.65 4.66 -1.76
CA PHE A 33 7.26 4.04 -2.94
C PHE A 33 6.23 3.35 -3.84
N TYR A 34 5.40 2.45 -3.27
CA TYR A 34 4.46 1.65 -4.05
C TYR A 34 3.29 2.48 -4.55
N GLY A 35 2.76 3.40 -3.73
CA GLY A 35 1.67 4.30 -4.13
C GLY A 35 2.07 5.21 -5.28
N SER A 36 3.26 5.80 -5.22
CA SER A 36 3.78 6.64 -6.32
C SER A 36 3.96 5.83 -7.61
N LYS A 37 4.50 4.61 -7.53
CA LYS A 37 4.67 3.74 -8.69
C LYS A 37 3.33 3.31 -9.29
N ARG A 38 2.33 2.98 -8.46
CA ARG A 38 0.97 2.64 -8.91
C ARG A 38 0.31 3.84 -9.59
N ALA A 39 0.40 5.02 -8.98
CA ALA A 39 -0.18 6.23 -9.53
C ALA A 39 0.38 6.55 -10.91
N ASN A 40 1.71 6.54 -11.06
CA ASN A 40 2.36 6.77 -12.34
C ASN A 40 1.96 5.73 -13.38
N TYR A 41 1.98 4.44 -13.01
CA TYR A 41 1.58 3.36 -13.91
C TYR A 41 0.16 3.56 -14.45
N LEU A 42 -0.79 3.88 -13.57
CA LEU A 42 -2.19 4.08 -13.94
C LEU A 42 -2.40 5.31 -14.84
N ILE A 43 -1.66 6.40 -14.58
CA ILE A 43 -1.70 7.61 -15.40
C ILE A 43 -1.09 7.34 -16.78
N GLU A 44 0.12 6.79 -16.84
CA GLU A 44 0.86 6.52 -18.08
C GLU A 44 0.10 5.59 -19.04
N HIS A 45 -0.73 4.68 -18.49
CA HIS A 45 -1.50 3.71 -19.27
C HIS A 45 -2.98 4.09 -19.44
N ASN A 46 -3.36 5.35 -19.16
CA ASN A 46 -4.72 5.88 -19.29
C ASN A 46 -5.78 5.03 -18.57
N LYS A 47 -5.44 4.52 -17.37
CA LYS A 47 -6.32 3.67 -16.55
C LYS A 47 -7.15 4.45 -15.53
N ILE A 48 -7.00 5.77 -15.47
CA ILE A 48 -7.71 6.64 -14.53
C ILE A 48 -8.33 7.81 -15.28
N HIS A 49 -9.58 8.10 -14.94
CA HIS A 49 -10.33 9.23 -15.47
C HIS A 49 -10.92 10.00 -14.28
N PHE A 50 -10.52 11.26 -14.14
CA PHE A 50 -11.03 12.10 -13.06
C PHE A 50 -12.40 12.66 -13.43
N THR A 51 -13.33 12.61 -12.49
CA THR A 51 -14.70 13.12 -12.62
C THR A 51 -15.06 13.91 -11.37
N ASN A 52 -16.25 14.53 -11.36
CA ASN A 52 -16.76 15.18 -10.16
C ASN A 52 -16.92 14.19 -8.98
N GLU A 53 -17.18 12.91 -9.27
CA GLU A 53 -17.34 11.83 -8.29
C GLU A 53 -16.01 11.14 -7.93
N TYR A 54 -15.00 11.30 -8.79
CA TYR A 54 -13.67 10.72 -8.63
C TYR A 54 -12.59 11.80 -8.80
N SER A 55 -12.33 12.50 -7.69
CA SER A 55 -11.38 13.61 -7.65
C SER A 55 -9.93 13.14 -7.49
N HIS A 56 -8.98 14.04 -7.81
CA HIS A 56 -7.57 13.84 -7.51
C HIS A 56 -7.31 13.51 -6.03
N ASN A 57 -8.04 14.15 -5.11
CA ASN A 57 -7.91 13.88 -3.66
C ASN A 57 -8.31 12.45 -3.31
N ARG A 58 -9.39 11.96 -3.92
CA ARG A 58 -9.85 10.58 -3.71
C ARG A 58 -8.84 9.59 -4.27
N PHE A 59 -8.40 9.77 -5.51
CA PHE A 59 -7.36 8.94 -6.13
C PHE A 59 -6.07 8.91 -5.30
N HIS A 60 -5.60 10.08 -4.87
CA HIS A 60 -4.41 10.19 -4.03
C HIS A 60 -4.59 9.39 -2.72
N THR A 61 -5.75 9.51 -2.06
CA THR A 61 -6.05 8.76 -0.83
C THR A 61 -6.06 7.25 -1.08
N GLU A 62 -6.65 6.81 -2.19
CA GLU A 62 -6.65 5.39 -2.59
C GLU A 62 -5.22 4.88 -2.85
N MET A 63 -4.37 5.68 -3.49
CA MET A 63 -2.96 5.34 -3.73
C MET A 63 -2.14 5.31 -2.43
N PHE A 64 -2.43 6.19 -1.49
CA PHE A 64 -1.83 6.16 -0.15
C PHE A 64 -2.21 4.88 0.59
N CYS A 65 -3.51 4.55 0.63
CA CYS A 65 -3.97 3.30 1.26
C CYS A 65 -3.36 2.08 0.59
N PHE A 66 -3.30 2.06 -0.74
CA PHE A 66 -2.64 1.01 -1.51
C PHE A 66 -1.16 0.84 -1.12
N ASN A 67 -0.43 1.95 -0.96
CA ASN A 67 0.94 1.91 -0.46
C ASN A 67 1.03 1.25 0.92
N CYS A 68 0.16 1.64 1.85
CA CYS A 68 0.11 1.04 3.19
C CYS A 68 -0.12 -0.47 3.14
N TYR A 69 -1.03 -0.95 2.28
CA TYR A 69 -1.26 -2.39 2.11
C TYR A 69 -0.02 -3.12 1.58
N CYS A 70 0.68 -2.53 0.60
CA CYS A 70 1.92 -3.11 0.08
C CYS A 70 3.04 -3.16 1.13
N GLU A 71 3.19 -2.10 1.94
CA GLU A 71 4.19 -2.08 3.03
C GLU A 71 3.86 -3.10 4.13
N GLN A 72 2.59 -3.26 4.49
CA GLN A 72 2.15 -4.28 5.44
C GLN A 72 2.43 -5.69 4.91
N LEU A 73 2.12 -5.95 3.63
CA LEU A 73 2.44 -7.22 2.98
C LEU A 73 3.95 -7.49 2.96
N PHE A 74 4.76 -6.47 2.66
CA PHE A 74 6.22 -6.57 2.69
C PHE A 74 6.72 -6.97 4.09
N GLN A 75 6.25 -6.29 5.14
CA GLN A 75 6.66 -6.58 6.52
C GLN A 75 6.28 -8.00 6.93
N LYS A 76 5.06 -8.43 6.61
CA LYS A 76 4.59 -9.79 6.90
C LYS A 76 5.48 -10.84 6.24
N LEU A 77 5.69 -10.75 4.93
CA LEU A 77 6.52 -11.72 4.19
C LEU A 77 7.98 -11.70 4.66
N PHE A 78 8.48 -10.52 5.03
CA PHE A 78 9.84 -10.37 5.52
C PHE A 78 10.03 -11.01 6.89
N PHE A 79 9.10 -10.81 7.83
CA PHE A 79 9.15 -11.45 9.14
C PHE A 79 8.98 -12.98 9.04
N GLU A 80 8.05 -13.46 8.21
CA GLU A 80 7.93 -14.90 7.93
C GLU A 80 9.26 -15.49 7.40
N CYS A 81 10.01 -14.75 6.57
CA CYS A 81 11.32 -15.19 6.09
C CYS A 81 12.37 -15.23 7.22
N LEU A 82 12.41 -14.21 8.06
CA LEU A 82 13.35 -14.16 9.20
C LEU A 82 13.08 -15.28 10.20
N ASP A 83 11.81 -15.59 10.47
CA ASP A 83 11.41 -16.68 11.37
C ASP A 83 11.81 -18.05 10.82
N ASN A 84 11.65 -18.26 9.51
CA ASN A 84 12.03 -19.51 8.85
C ASN A 84 13.55 -19.66 8.66
N TYR A 85 14.29 -18.55 8.61
CA TYR A 85 15.73 -18.53 8.36
C TYR A 85 16.47 -17.59 9.36
N PRO A 86 16.52 -17.95 10.66
CA PRO A 86 17.05 -17.06 11.70
C PRO A 86 18.55 -16.77 11.62
N LYS A 87 19.29 -17.50 10.76
CA LYS A 87 20.75 -17.38 10.57
C LYS A 87 21.14 -16.61 9.31
N LEU A 88 20.22 -15.88 8.69
CA LEU A 88 20.53 -15.05 7.52
C LEU A 88 21.58 -13.99 7.86
N THR A 89 22.59 -13.87 7.01
CA THR A 89 23.57 -12.78 7.10
C THR A 89 22.95 -11.46 6.63
N ASN A 90 23.55 -10.33 7.03
CA ASN A 90 23.13 -9.01 6.57
C ASN A 90 23.07 -8.87 5.04
N LYS A 91 23.97 -9.55 4.31
CA LYS A 91 23.94 -9.57 2.83
C LYS A 91 22.70 -10.27 2.31
N GLN A 92 22.37 -11.43 2.87
CA GLN A 92 21.18 -12.19 2.47
C GLN A 92 19.89 -11.47 2.87
N ILE A 93 19.85 -10.81 4.03
CA ILE A 93 18.71 -10.00 4.45
C ILE A 93 18.42 -8.89 3.42
N LYS A 94 19.44 -8.14 2.99
CA LYS A 94 19.26 -7.11 1.96
C LYS A 94 18.75 -7.67 0.63
N GLU A 95 19.24 -8.84 0.24
CA GLU A 95 18.80 -9.53 -0.97
C GLU A 95 17.34 -9.97 -0.87
N VAL A 96 16.92 -10.57 0.25
CA VAL A 96 15.52 -10.93 0.51
C VAL A 96 14.62 -9.69 0.46
N GLN A 97 15.01 -8.60 1.11
CA GLN A 97 14.24 -7.35 1.08
C GLN A 97 14.06 -6.83 -0.34
N LYS A 98 15.11 -6.88 -1.16
CA LYS A 98 15.05 -6.49 -2.58
C LYS A 98 14.07 -7.39 -3.36
N GLN A 99 14.21 -8.71 -3.22
CA GLN A 99 13.35 -9.68 -3.91
C GLN A 99 11.88 -9.54 -3.53
N LEU A 100 11.57 -9.33 -2.25
CA LEU A 100 10.20 -9.11 -1.78
C LEU A 100 9.61 -7.80 -2.33
N LYS A 101 10.40 -6.72 -2.38
CA LYS A 101 9.97 -5.45 -2.98
C LYS A 101 9.67 -5.60 -4.47
N GLU A 102 10.54 -6.29 -5.21
CA GLU A 102 10.35 -6.57 -6.63
C GLU A 102 9.13 -7.47 -6.88
N TYR A 103 8.92 -8.49 -6.04
CA TYR A 103 7.74 -9.34 -6.09
C TYR A 103 6.44 -8.54 -5.94
N ILE A 104 6.34 -7.69 -4.91
CA ILE A 104 5.14 -6.86 -4.67
C ILE A 104 4.93 -5.88 -5.83
N LEU A 105 6.01 -5.24 -6.30
CA LEU A 105 5.98 -4.32 -7.43
C LEU A 105 5.40 -4.99 -8.68
N ASN A 106 5.93 -6.14 -9.07
CA ASN A 106 5.53 -6.82 -10.29
C ASN A 106 4.13 -7.45 -10.18
N LYS A 107 3.78 -7.99 -9.01
CA LYS A 107 2.51 -8.69 -8.83
C LYS A 107 1.32 -7.75 -8.71
N TYR A 108 1.46 -6.69 -7.91
CA TYR A 108 0.33 -5.84 -7.50
C TYR A 108 0.42 -4.40 -8.03
N VAL A 109 1.62 -3.82 -8.12
CA VAL A 109 1.76 -2.39 -8.45
C VAL A 109 1.68 -2.16 -9.96
N LEU A 110 2.46 -2.91 -10.73
CA LEU A 110 2.51 -2.82 -12.20
C LEU A 110 1.50 -3.77 -12.86
N GLN A 111 0.32 -3.88 -12.26
CA GLN A 111 -0.74 -4.79 -12.68
C GLN A 111 -1.74 -4.08 -13.60
N PRO A 112 -1.98 -4.54 -14.85
CA PRO A 112 -2.97 -3.92 -15.73
C PRO A 112 -4.41 -4.05 -15.23
N ARG A 113 -4.68 -5.08 -14.42
CA ARG A 113 -5.98 -5.29 -13.77
C ARG A 113 -6.12 -4.44 -12.51
N GLU A 114 -7.36 -4.30 -12.04
CA GLU A 114 -7.61 -3.65 -10.77
C GLU A 114 -7.05 -4.52 -9.63
N VAL A 115 -6.47 -3.86 -8.64
CA VAL A 115 -5.97 -4.51 -7.43
C VAL A 115 -6.69 -3.88 -6.25
N ILE A 116 -7.42 -4.71 -5.51
CA ILE A 116 -8.22 -4.29 -4.38
C ILE A 116 -7.67 -4.89 -3.08
N TYR A 117 -8.02 -4.28 -1.95
CA TYR A 117 -7.83 -4.88 -0.64
C TYR A 117 -9.19 -5.40 -0.15
N ASN A 118 -9.28 -6.72 0.07
CA ASN A 118 -10.54 -7.37 0.44
C ASN A 118 -10.82 -7.39 1.96
N GLY A 119 -10.02 -6.65 2.76
CA GLY A 119 -10.08 -6.67 4.22
C GLY A 119 -9.11 -7.67 4.86
N LYS A 120 -8.41 -8.47 4.05
CA LYS A 120 -7.41 -9.44 4.51
C LYS A 120 -6.12 -9.38 3.69
N GLU A 121 -6.25 -9.33 2.37
CA GLU A 121 -5.11 -9.33 1.45
C GLU A 121 -5.35 -8.50 0.19
N LEU A 122 -4.27 -8.26 -0.54
CA LEU A 122 -4.32 -7.67 -1.88
C LEU A 122 -4.76 -8.73 -2.88
N GLU A 123 -5.77 -8.41 -3.67
CA GLU A 123 -6.37 -9.28 -4.66
C GLU A 123 -6.40 -8.60 -6.03
N ILE A 124 -6.06 -9.35 -7.08
CA ILE A 124 -6.16 -8.90 -8.47
C ILE A 124 -7.52 -9.33 -8.98
N THR A 125 -8.32 -8.39 -9.48
CA THR A 125 -9.64 -8.70 -10.01
C THR A 125 -9.56 -9.58 -11.27
N LYS A 126 -10.60 -10.41 -11.47
CA LYS A 126 -10.65 -11.39 -12.57
C LYS A 126 -10.81 -10.73 -13.94
#